data_AF-A0A084QAM7-F1
#
_entry.id   AF-A0A084QAM7-F1
#
_cell.length_a   1.000
_cell.length_b   1.000
_cell.length_c   1.000
_cell.angle_alpha   90.00
_cell.angle_beta   90.00
_cell.angle_gamma   90.00
#
_symmetry.space_group_name_H-M   'P 1'
#
loop_
_entity.id
_entity.type
_entity.pdbx_description
1 polymer ?
#
loop_
_entity_poly.entity_id
_entity_poly.type
_entity_poly.pdbx_seq_one_letter_code
_entity_poly.pdbx_strand_id
1 'polypeptide(L)'
;MLRVHSSILKRVISRKQVDGNKLHGASGDVVPLALKVAVKRCPLPDNHISRAPVYYTHAICWYSSLELLANWAIAWPLPHLNATPLPLDKAVEGIDAVICAYSPNPILDLDGHLLLLRAAERAGVKIFVASSWNCDWTKIKYGDFEPYDNHIAFEQQAAMTSSIRPVYLFTGVFHSLLFTPFGPGGFDTADGVPRMHYWGDGDQIKHPWSHLNDVAAWTIEILINGDGVRDGNGGFFSLRSGRHTIRELARTYQEVTGTEVQVIRQGNLEDLKNHIGP
;
A
#
# COMPACT_ATOMS: atom_id res chain seq x y z
N MET A 1 -3.02 25.28 5.49
CA MET A 1 -4.30 25.09 4.78
C MET A 1 -4.08 25.42 3.31
N LEU A 2 -3.56 24.48 2.52
CA LEU A 2 -3.26 24.68 1.10
C LEU A 2 -4.43 24.18 0.24
N ARG A 3 -5.13 25.11 -0.41
CA ARG A 3 -6.13 24.84 -1.45
C ARG A 3 -5.39 24.49 -2.75
N VAL A 4 -5.45 23.22 -3.18
CA VAL A 4 -5.04 22.82 -4.52
C VAL A 4 -6.22 23.00 -5.48
N HIS A 5 -5.95 23.72 -6.58
CA HIS A 5 -6.91 24.23 -7.57
C HIS A 5 -7.72 23.12 -8.27
N SER A 6 -9.04 23.34 -8.38
CA SER A 6 -10.06 22.40 -8.88
C SER A 6 -10.15 22.25 -10.42
N SER A 7 -9.14 22.68 -11.18
CA SER A 7 -9.21 22.70 -12.65
C SER A 7 -8.81 21.39 -13.33
N ILE A 8 -8.08 20.50 -12.66
CA ILE A 8 -7.66 19.21 -13.22
C ILE A 8 -8.75 18.12 -13.06
N LEU A 9 -9.66 18.28 -12.09
CA LEU A 9 -10.71 17.29 -11.76
C LEU A 9 -11.81 17.17 -12.85
N LYS A 10 -12.06 18.22 -13.65
CA LYS A 10 -13.18 18.23 -14.60
C LYS A 10 -12.92 17.45 -15.90
N ARG A 11 -11.66 17.17 -16.26
CA ARG A 11 -11.34 16.46 -17.52
C ARG A 11 -11.41 14.94 -17.43
N VAL A 12 -11.31 14.36 -16.23
CA VAL A 12 -11.31 12.90 -16.05
C VAL A 12 -12.72 12.34 -15.85
N ILE A 13 -13.66 13.14 -15.34
CA ILE A 13 -15.03 12.70 -15.05
C ILE A 13 -15.94 12.70 -16.31
N SER A 14 -15.63 13.53 -17.32
CA SER A 14 -16.46 13.65 -18.53
C SER A 14 -16.39 12.47 -19.50
N ARG A 15 -15.42 11.55 -19.38
CA ARG A 15 -15.25 10.43 -20.33
C ARG A 15 -15.82 9.09 -19.88
N LYS A 16 -16.31 8.97 -18.63
CA LYS A 16 -16.86 7.71 -18.11
C LYS A 16 -18.40 7.62 -18.09
N GLN A 17 -19.09 8.66 -18.53
CA GLN A 17 -20.56 8.72 -18.48
C GLN A 17 -21.26 8.41 -19.81
N VAL A 18 -20.50 8.06 -20.86
CA VAL A 18 -21.05 7.64 -22.15
C VAL A 18 -20.52 6.25 -22.44
N ASP A 19 -21.19 5.25 -21.87
CA ASP A 19 -21.49 3.96 -22.50
C ASP A 19 -22.14 3.06 -21.44
N GLY A 20 -23.47 3.03 -21.48
CA GLY A 20 -24.30 2.15 -20.67
C GLY A 20 -24.37 0.73 -21.25
N ASN A 21 -24.75 -0.20 -20.38
CA ASN A 21 -25.13 -1.59 -20.64
C ASN A 21 -24.02 -2.57 -21.05
N LYS A 22 -23.52 -3.33 -20.06
CA LYS A 22 -23.80 -4.78 -19.89
C LYS A 22 -22.97 -5.33 -18.71
N LEU A 23 -23.63 -5.60 -17.59
CA LEU A 23 -23.09 -6.44 -16.52
C LEU A 23 -23.44 -7.89 -16.86
N HIS A 24 -22.47 -8.65 -17.35
CA HIS A 24 -22.50 -10.11 -17.27
C HIS A 24 -21.37 -10.60 -16.38
N GLY A 25 -21.71 -11.55 -15.52
CA GLY A 25 -20.89 -12.04 -14.44
C GLY A 25 -19.53 -12.55 -14.89
N ALA A 26 -18.53 -12.21 -14.09
CA ALA A 26 -17.30 -12.95 -13.97
C ALA A 26 -17.00 -13.04 -12.48
N SER A 27 -17.18 -14.24 -11.93
CA SER A 27 -16.37 -14.71 -10.81
C SER A 27 -14.92 -14.63 -11.27
N GLY A 28 -14.20 -13.61 -10.81
CA GLY A 28 -12.80 -13.40 -11.12
C GLY A 28 -12.11 -12.99 -9.84
N ASP A 29 -11.27 -13.88 -9.33
CA ASP A 29 -10.41 -13.65 -8.19
C ASP A 29 -9.73 -12.28 -8.28
N VAL A 30 -9.78 -11.52 -7.20
CA VAL A 30 -9.02 -10.27 -7.06
C VAL A 30 -7.55 -10.65 -6.91
N VAL A 31 -6.87 -10.87 -8.05
CA VAL A 31 -5.43 -11.16 -8.06
C VAL A 31 -4.67 -9.87 -7.74
N PRO A 32 -3.83 -9.85 -6.69
CA PRO A 32 -3.15 -8.64 -6.25
C PRO A 32 -2.05 -8.22 -7.25
N LEU A 33 -2.13 -6.96 -7.67
CA LEU A 33 -1.21 -6.30 -8.60
C LEU A 33 0.09 -5.92 -7.86
N ALA A 34 1.24 -6.46 -8.25
CA ALA A 34 2.55 -5.99 -7.78
C ALA A 34 3.02 -4.82 -8.66
N LEU A 35 3.11 -3.61 -8.09
CA LEU A 35 3.56 -2.40 -8.78
C LEU A 35 4.89 -1.93 -8.18
N LYS A 36 5.97 -1.93 -8.97
CA LYS A 36 7.21 -1.22 -8.60
C LYS A 36 7.12 0.23 -9.05
N VAL A 37 7.61 1.16 -8.26
CA VAL A 37 7.73 2.57 -8.63
C VAL A 37 9.16 3.00 -8.30
N ALA A 38 10.02 3.11 -9.31
CA ALA A 38 11.37 3.62 -9.15
C ALA A 38 11.41 5.08 -9.58
N VAL A 39 11.84 5.96 -8.68
CA VAL A 39 11.79 7.41 -8.89
C VAL A 39 13.19 7.94 -9.21
N LYS A 40 13.32 8.68 -10.31
CA LYS A 40 14.56 9.41 -10.68
C LYS A 40 14.32 10.91 -10.70
N ARG A 41 15.17 11.69 -10.04
CA ARG A 41 15.11 13.15 -10.05
C ARG A 41 15.69 13.71 -11.35
N CYS A 42 14.97 14.63 -12.00
CA CYS A 42 15.50 15.33 -13.16
C CYS A 42 16.47 16.45 -12.73
N PRO A 43 17.69 16.53 -13.26
CA PRO A 43 18.48 17.76 -13.22
C PRO A 43 17.79 18.78 -14.12
N LEU A 44 17.33 19.91 -13.56
CA LEU A 44 16.81 21.00 -14.38
C LEU A 44 18.01 21.70 -15.06
N PRO A 45 17.93 22.04 -16.35
CA PRO A 45 18.86 23.00 -16.94
C PRO A 45 18.69 24.36 -16.24
N ASP A 46 19.81 25.08 -16.05
CA ASP A 46 19.96 26.29 -15.21
C ASP A 46 18.98 27.45 -15.49
N ASN A 47 18.11 27.35 -16.50
CA ASN A 47 17.23 28.42 -16.96
C ASN A 47 15.72 28.17 -16.76
N HIS A 48 15.27 27.17 -15.99
CA HIS A 48 13.83 26.96 -15.74
C HIS A 48 13.38 27.33 -14.31
N ILE A 49 12.54 28.36 -14.23
CA ILE A 49 11.84 28.85 -13.02
C ILE A 49 10.64 27.93 -12.70
N SER A 50 10.89 26.65 -12.44
CA SER A 50 9.90 25.75 -11.85
C SER A 50 10.43 25.26 -10.51
N ARG A 51 9.79 25.70 -9.42
CA ARG A 51 10.20 25.37 -8.04
C ARG A 51 9.79 23.95 -7.60
N ALA A 52 9.14 23.17 -8.45
CA ALA A 52 8.77 21.79 -8.13
C ALA A 52 9.73 20.79 -8.81
N PRO A 53 10.38 19.88 -8.06
CA PRO A 53 11.17 18.82 -8.66
C PRO A 53 10.31 17.91 -9.53
N VAL A 54 10.79 17.60 -10.74
CA VAL A 54 10.18 16.63 -11.66
C VAL A 54 10.82 15.27 -11.43
N TYR A 55 9.98 14.25 -11.26
CA TYR A 55 10.36 12.87 -10.97
C TYR A 55 9.94 11.94 -12.11
N TYR A 56 10.85 11.12 -12.62
CA TYR A 56 10.54 10.04 -13.55
C TYR A 56 10.22 8.77 -12.78
N THR A 57 9.16 8.07 -13.17
CA THR A 57 8.80 6.77 -12.58
C THR A 57 9.10 5.66 -13.58
N HIS A 58 9.90 4.67 -13.17
CA HIS A 58 9.98 3.38 -13.86
C HIS A 58 9.13 2.37 -13.08
N ALA A 59 8.19 1.71 -13.77
CA ALA A 59 7.33 0.71 -13.16
C ALA A 59 7.50 -0.65 -13.83
N ILE A 60 7.58 -1.69 -13.02
CA ILE A 60 7.56 -3.09 -13.47
C ILE A 60 6.36 -3.74 -12.83
N CYS A 61 5.49 -4.31 -13.67
CA CYS A 61 4.28 -5.04 -13.29
C CYS A 61 4.44 -6.52 -13.64
N TRP A 62 3.91 -7.41 -12.79
CA TRP A 62 4.03 -8.86 -12.97
C TRP A 62 2.99 -9.47 -13.94
N TYR A 63 1.99 -8.72 -14.42
CA TYR A 63 1.06 -9.19 -15.47
C TYR A 63 0.65 -8.07 -16.45
N SER A 64 0.63 -8.39 -17.73
CA SER A 64 0.20 -7.52 -18.84
C SER A 64 -1.30 -7.66 -19.11
N SER A 65 -2.15 -6.98 -18.33
CA SER A 65 -3.53 -6.74 -18.75
C SER A 65 -4.11 -5.51 -18.03
N LEU A 66 -3.97 -4.34 -18.66
CA LEU A 66 -4.89 -3.20 -18.72
C LEU A 66 -4.11 -1.96 -19.24
N GLU A 67 -4.76 -1.19 -20.12
CA GLU A 67 -4.23 -0.21 -21.08
C GLU A 67 -3.54 1.05 -20.51
N LEU A 68 -2.62 0.94 -19.55
CA LEU A 68 -1.87 2.08 -19.01
C LEU A 68 -0.34 1.96 -19.03
N LEU A 69 0.23 0.87 -19.54
CA LEU A 69 1.69 0.67 -19.62
C LEU A 69 2.15 0.02 -20.93
N ALA A 70 1.63 0.48 -22.07
CA ALA A 70 1.93 -0.09 -23.38
C ALA A 70 3.33 0.26 -23.93
N ASN A 71 4.37 0.47 -23.10
CA ASN A 71 5.69 0.75 -23.69
C ASN A 71 6.94 0.16 -23.02
N TRP A 72 6.92 -0.43 -21.81
CA TRP A 72 8.18 -0.89 -21.17
C TRP A 72 8.02 -2.13 -20.26
N ALA A 73 7.36 -3.19 -20.74
CA ALA A 73 7.32 -4.47 -20.02
C ALA A 73 8.60 -5.28 -20.27
N ILE A 74 9.49 -5.38 -19.27
CA ILE A 74 10.57 -6.37 -19.26
C ILE A 74 9.97 -7.70 -18.80
N ALA A 75 9.70 -8.60 -19.75
CA ALA A 75 9.30 -9.97 -19.50
C ALA A 75 10.49 -10.80 -18.96
N TRP A 76 10.22 -11.69 -18.01
CA TRP A 76 11.21 -12.60 -17.44
C TRP A 76 11.21 -13.95 -18.16
N PRO A 77 12.39 -14.49 -18.54
CA PRO A 77 12.58 -15.92 -18.75
C PRO A 77 13.51 -16.53 -17.68
N LEU A 78 13.11 -17.67 -17.07
CA LEU A 78 14.01 -18.63 -16.42
C LEU A 78 14.22 -19.83 -17.37
N PRO A 79 15.27 -20.68 -17.24
CA PRO A 79 16.55 -20.51 -16.53
C PRO A 79 17.75 -20.99 -17.37
N HIS A 80 18.75 -20.14 -17.61
CA HIS A 80 20.11 -20.60 -17.90
C HIS A 80 21.09 -19.76 -17.08
N LEU A 81 21.81 -20.40 -16.15
CA LEU A 81 23.03 -19.87 -15.57
C LEU A 81 23.99 -19.54 -16.71
N ASN A 82 24.24 -18.26 -16.96
CA ASN A 82 25.56 -17.65 -17.12
C ASN A 82 25.45 -16.27 -17.81
N ALA A 83 25.95 -15.24 -17.11
CA ALA A 83 26.39 -13.95 -17.66
C ALA A 83 25.37 -12.89 -18.13
N THR A 84 24.13 -12.88 -17.63
CA THR A 84 23.25 -11.69 -17.73
C THR A 84 22.97 -11.10 -16.35
N PRO A 85 22.99 -9.75 -16.18
CA PRO A 85 22.52 -9.14 -14.94
C PRO A 85 21.10 -9.64 -14.66
N LEU A 86 20.78 -9.95 -13.39
CA LEU A 86 19.44 -10.38 -13.05
C LEU A 86 18.48 -9.26 -13.52
N PRO A 87 17.29 -9.56 -14.07
CA PRO A 87 16.35 -8.53 -14.51
C PRO A 87 16.04 -7.46 -13.44
N LEU A 88 16.27 -7.77 -12.15
CA LEU A 88 16.24 -6.80 -11.06
C LEU A 88 17.41 -5.81 -11.09
N ASP A 89 18.64 -6.23 -11.40
CA ASP A 89 19.82 -5.36 -11.48
C ASP A 89 19.64 -4.28 -12.54
N LYS A 90 19.14 -4.67 -13.72
CA LYS A 90 18.80 -3.72 -14.79
C LYS A 90 17.69 -2.76 -14.37
N ALA A 91 16.71 -3.24 -13.60
CA ALA A 91 15.58 -2.44 -13.17
C ALA A 91 15.98 -1.33 -12.17
N VAL A 92 17.05 -1.55 -11.41
CA VAL A 92 17.53 -0.59 -10.40
C VAL A 92 18.72 0.23 -10.89
N GLU A 93 19.12 0.08 -12.15
CA GLU A 93 20.27 0.80 -12.69
C GLU A 93 19.94 2.30 -12.82
N GLY A 94 20.73 3.15 -12.15
CA GLY A 94 20.66 4.61 -12.27
C GLY A 94 19.39 5.26 -11.70
N ILE A 95 18.71 4.59 -10.75
CA ILE A 95 17.56 5.13 -10.00
C ILE A 95 18.00 5.69 -8.65
N ASP A 96 17.26 6.66 -8.12
CA ASP A 96 17.59 7.29 -6.83
C ASP A 96 16.90 6.58 -5.65
N ALA A 97 15.73 5.99 -5.89
CA ALA A 97 14.91 5.33 -4.87
C ALA A 97 14.14 4.14 -5.44
N VAL A 98 14.01 3.09 -4.62
CA VAL A 98 13.15 1.92 -4.86
C VAL A 98 11.94 2.00 -3.95
N ILE A 99 10.75 1.85 -4.53
CA ILE A 99 9.51 1.62 -3.79
C ILE A 99 9.01 0.22 -4.08
N CYS A 100 9.05 -0.65 -3.07
CA CYS A 100 8.55 -2.01 -3.14
C CYS A 100 7.07 -2.04 -2.74
N ALA A 101 6.16 -2.33 -3.68
CA ALA A 101 4.75 -2.61 -3.39
C ALA A 101 4.39 -4.01 -3.89
N TYR A 102 5.01 -5.00 -3.28
CA TYR A 102 4.68 -6.40 -3.52
C TYR A 102 3.37 -6.78 -2.86
N SER A 103 2.72 -7.77 -3.46
CA SER A 103 1.56 -8.42 -2.85
C SER A 103 1.99 -9.19 -1.60
N PRO A 104 1.11 -9.27 -0.57
CA PRO A 104 1.38 -9.99 0.68
C PRO A 104 1.34 -11.51 0.49
N ASN A 105 2.24 -12.03 -0.34
CA ASN A 105 2.50 -13.45 -0.55
C ASN A 105 3.86 -13.76 0.09
N PRO A 106 4.00 -14.82 0.90
CA PRO A 106 5.26 -15.17 1.55
C PRO A 106 6.50 -15.16 0.65
N ILE A 107 6.37 -15.63 -0.60
CA ILE A 107 7.49 -15.64 -1.56
C ILE A 107 7.93 -14.22 -1.93
N LEU A 108 6.99 -13.29 -2.09
CA LEU A 108 7.30 -11.92 -2.47
C LEU A 108 7.67 -11.05 -1.28
N ASP A 109 6.99 -11.22 -0.14
CA ASP A 109 7.18 -10.41 1.06
C ASP A 109 8.55 -10.63 1.72
N LEU A 110 9.11 -11.84 1.60
CA LEU A 110 10.45 -12.17 2.12
C LEU A 110 11.47 -12.34 1.01
N ASP A 111 11.40 -13.42 0.22
CA ASP A 111 12.47 -13.77 -0.74
C ASP A 111 12.61 -12.71 -1.84
N GLY A 112 11.49 -12.36 -2.48
CA GLY A 112 11.46 -11.34 -3.52
C GLY A 112 11.92 -9.97 -3.02
N HIS A 113 11.58 -9.65 -1.78
CA HIS A 113 11.92 -8.39 -1.12
C HIS A 113 13.41 -8.30 -0.85
N LEU A 114 14.03 -9.38 -0.33
CA LEU A 114 15.47 -9.49 -0.14
C LEU A 114 16.21 -9.41 -1.48
N LEU A 115 15.75 -10.12 -2.52
CA LEU A 115 16.38 -10.07 -3.84
C LEU A 115 16.37 -8.64 -4.42
N LEU A 116 15.27 -7.90 -4.25
CA LEU A 116 15.18 -6.51 -4.68
C LEU A 116 16.10 -5.60 -3.86
N LEU A 117 16.19 -5.81 -2.54
CA LEU A 117 17.11 -5.08 -1.67
C LEU A 117 18.56 -5.29 -2.11
N ARG A 118 18.97 -6.53 -2.42
CA ARG A 118 20.34 -6.83 -2.89
C ARG A 118 20.63 -6.25 -4.26
N ALA A 119 19.64 -6.21 -5.15
CA ALA A 119 19.80 -5.51 -6.42
C ALA A 119 20.03 -4.01 -6.18
N ALA A 120 19.21 -3.39 -5.33
CA ALA A 120 19.33 -1.97 -4.98
C ALA A 120 20.71 -1.64 -4.38
N GLU A 121 21.23 -2.48 -3.48
CA GLU A 121 22.59 -2.32 -2.92
C GLU A 121 23.67 -2.37 -4.00
N ARG A 122 23.62 -3.35 -4.91
CA ARG A 122 24.59 -3.47 -6.01
C ARG A 122 24.57 -2.26 -6.93
N ALA A 123 23.40 -1.65 -7.13
CA ALA A 123 23.24 -0.45 -7.93
C ALA A 123 23.58 0.86 -7.17
N GLY A 124 23.94 0.77 -5.88
CA GLY A 124 24.27 1.94 -5.06
C GLY A 124 23.06 2.79 -4.67
N VAL A 125 21.85 2.24 -4.76
CA VAL A 125 20.63 2.92 -4.30
C VAL A 125 20.66 3.05 -2.79
N LYS A 126 20.32 4.22 -2.26
CA LYS A 126 20.26 4.46 -0.81
C LYS A 126 18.85 4.43 -0.25
N ILE A 127 17.86 4.84 -1.04
CA ILE A 127 16.49 4.98 -0.59
C ILE A 127 15.70 3.73 -1.00
N PHE A 128 15.24 2.96 -0.01
CA PHE A 128 14.47 1.76 -0.23
C PHE A 128 13.23 1.76 0.65
N VAL A 129 12.04 1.78 0.06
CA VAL A 129 10.77 1.62 0.78
C VAL A 129 10.36 0.17 0.73
N ALA A 130 10.21 -0.42 1.91
CA ALA A 130 9.73 -1.77 2.08
C ALA A 130 8.23 -1.86 1.75
N SER A 131 7.78 -3.04 1.29
CA SER A 131 6.36 -3.34 1.16
C SER A 131 5.72 -3.39 2.54
N SER A 132 5.24 -2.26 3.06
CA SER A 132 4.82 -2.20 4.47
C SER A 132 3.68 -1.22 4.77
N TRP A 133 2.82 -0.85 3.80
CA TRP A 133 1.60 -0.07 4.05
C TRP A 133 0.54 -0.92 4.76
N ASN A 134 0.84 -1.27 6.01
CA ASN A 134 0.09 -2.19 6.84
C ASN A 134 0.07 -1.72 8.31
N CYS A 135 -0.52 -2.52 9.19
CA CYS A 135 -0.56 -2.19 10.62
C CYS A 135 0.84 -2.22 11.23
N ASP A 136 1.00 -1.47 12.31
CA ASP A 136 2.25 -1.38 13.07
C ASP A 136 2.59 -2.71 13.76
N TRP A 137 3.44 -3.49 13.10
CA TRP A 137 3.94 -4.78 13.60
C TRP A 137 5.18 -4.65 14.49
N THR A 138 5.67 -3.44 14.79
CA THR A 138 6.81 -3.26 15.72
C THR A 138 6.45 -3.60 17.17
N LYS A 139 5.16 -3.75 17.45
CA LYS A 139 4.60 -4.01 18.79
C LYS A 139 4.22 -5.47 19.01
N ILE A 140 4.37 -6.32 18.00
CA ILE A 140 4.09 -7.75 18.08
C ILE A 140 5.39 -8.53 17.90
N LYS A 141 5.41 -9.77 18.37
CA LYS A 141 6.54 -10.67 18.20
C LYS A 141 6.32 -11.58 17.00
N TYR A 142 7.42 -12.09 16.47
CA TYR A 142 7.38 -13.17 15.50
C TYR A 142 6.58 -14.36 16.06
N GLY A 143 5.61 -14.85 15.30
CA GLY A 143 4.68 -15.91 15.69
C GLY A 143 3.43 -15.44 16.43
N ASP A 144 3.31 -14.15 16.80
CA ASP A 144 2.07 -13.63 17.40
C ASP A 144 0.97 -13.42 16.34
N PHE A 145 1.36 -13.11 15.10
CA PHE A 145 0.45 -12.96 13.97
C PHE A 145 1.16 -13.25 12.66
N GLU A 146 0.92 -14.44 12.12
CA GLU A 146 1.63 -15.04 11.00
C GLU A 146 1.69 -14.15 9.75
N PRO A 147 0.65 -13.35 9.39
CA PRO A 147 0.74 -12.44 8.26
C PRO A 147 1.87 -11.40 8.35
N TYR A 148 2.35 -11.07 9.55
CA TYR A 148 3.44 -10.11 9.75
C TYR A 148 4.82 -10.75 9.97
N ASP A 149 4.90 -12.06 10.11
CA ASP A 149 6.16 -12.77 10.34
C ASP A 149 7.18 -12.53 9.23
N ASN A 150 6.74 -12.48 7.96
CA ASN A 150 7.61 -12.20 6.83
C ASN A 150 8.17 -10.77 6.86
N HIS A 151 7.36 -9.78 7.28
CA HIS A 151 7.82 -8.40 7.42
C HIS A 151 8.84 -8.25 8.55
N ILE A 152 8.60 -8.93 9.68
CA ILE A 152 9.52 -8.95 10.83
C ILE A 152 10.84 -9.64 10.42
N ALA A 153 10.76 -10.79 9.74
CA ALA A 153 11.94 -11.51 9.27
C ALA A 153 12.75 -10.69 8.26
N PHE A 154 12.08 -10.03 7.30
CA PHE A 154 12.75 -9.15 6.33
C PHE A 154 13.47 -8.00 7.03
N GLU A 155 12.81 -7.35 8.01
CA GLU A 155 13.40 -6.24 8.76
C GLU A 155 14.65 -6.67 9.51
N GLN A 156 14.58 -7.78 10.25
CA GLN A 156 15.72 -8.31 10.99
C GLN A 156 16.88 -8.69 10.07
N GLN A 157 16.58 -9.34 8.94
CA GLN A 157 17.60 -9.72 7.97
C GLN A 157 18.30 -8.48 7.40
N ALA A 158 17.51 -7.49 6.93
CA ALA A 158 18.03 -6.24 6.40
C ALA A 158 18.88 -5.53 7.46
N ALA A 159 18.42 -5.50 8.71
CA ALA A 159 19.15 -4.85 9.79
C ALA A 159 20.52 -5.49 10.08
N MET A 160 20.64 -6.81 9.92
CA MET A 160 21.88 -7.56 10.18
C MET A 160 22.89 -7.50 9.03
N THR A 161 22.42 -7.35 7.79
CA THR A 161 23.24 -7.67 6.62
C THR A 161 23.18 -6.63 5.49
N SER A 162 22.25 -5.69 5.55
CA SER A 162 22.12 -4.62 4.55
C SER A 162 22.82 -3.35 5.01
N SER A 163 23.48 -2.71 4.06
CA SER A 163 24.01 -1.35 4.19
C SER A 163 22.90 -0.30 4.09
N ILE A 164 21.81 -0.63 3.39
CA ILE A 164 20.60 0.18 3.31
C ILE A 164 19.71 -0.17 4.50
N ARG A 165 19.25 0.84 5.24
CA ARG A 165 18.16 0.71 6.21
C ARG A 165 16.84 1.05 5.52
N PRO A 166 15.93 0.08 5.30
CA PRO A 166 14.68 0.35 4.60
C PRO A 166 13.77 1.33 5.36
N VAL A 167 12.92 2.00 4.60
CA VAL A 167 11.79 2.80 5.11
C VAL A 167 10.57 1.90 5.23
N TYR A 168 9.96 1.87 6.42
CA TYR A 168 8.72 1.15 6.71
C TYR A 168 7.60 2.15 7.01
N LEU A 169 6.47 2.03 6.34
CA LEU A 169 5.34 2.96 6.38
C LEU A 169 4.07 2.34 6.95
N PHE A 170 3.81 2.45 8.24
CA PHE A 170 2.57 1.95 8.83
C PHE A 170 1.37 2.83 8.52
N THR A 171 0.28 2.20 8.07
CA THR A 171 -0.96 2.87 7.70
C THR A 171 -2.15 2.34 8.49
N GLY A 172 -3.26 3.09 8.45
CA GLY A 172 -4.57 2.52 8.77
C GLY A 172 -5.13 1.68 7.62
N VAL A 173 -6.35 1.19 7.80
CA VAL A 173 -7.13 0.54 6.74
C VAL A 173 -7.29 1.52 5.57
N PHE A 174 -7.09 1.07 4.34
CA PHE A 174 -7.32 1.95 3.19
C PHE A 174 -8.79 2.35 3.10
N HIS A 175 -9.04 3.62 2.78
CA HIS A 175 -10.40 4.16 2.76
C HIS A 175 -11.35 3.34 1.86
N SER A 176 -10.82 2.73 0.78
CA SER A 176 -11.56 1.91 -0.16
C SER A 176 -12.08 0.60 0.45
N LEU A 177 -11.49 0.15 1.56
CA LEU A 177 -11.85 -1.08 2.26
C LEU A 177 -12.78 -0.84 3.44
N LEU A 178 -12.97 0.42 3.88
CA LEU A 178 -13.76 0.74 5.08
C LEU A 178 -15.19 0.18 5.06
N PHE A 179 -15.86 0.26 3.91
CA PHE A 179 -17.23 -0.22 3.71
C PHE A 179 -17.23 -1.51 2.86
N THR A 180 -16.38 -2.45 3.26
CA THR A 180 -16.29 -3.81 2.69
C THR A 180 -16.23 -4.83 3.82
N PRO A 181 -16.35 -6.14 3.55
CA PRO A 181 -16.16 -7.18 4.56
C PRO A 181 -14.78 -7.16 5.23
N PHE A 182 -13.77 -6.51 4.61
CA PHE A 182 -12.43 -6.36 5.16
C PHE A 182 -12.25 -5.10 6.03
N GLY A 183 -13.28 -4.25 6.11
CA GLY A 183 -13.27 -3.03 6.90
C GLY A 183 -13.58 -3.28 8.39
N PRO A 184 -13.44 -2.24 9.24
CA PRO A 184 -13.84 -2.32 10.64
C PRO A 184 -15.29 -2.76 10.80
N GLY A 185 -15.49 -3.86 11.52
CA GLY A 185 -16.80 -4.45 11.79
C GLY A 185 -17.39 -5.25 10.63
N GLY A 186 -16.63 -5.55 9.58
CA GLY A 186 -17.06 -6.44 8.49
C GLY A 186 -18.34 -5.97 7.85
N PHE A 187 -18.27 -4.90 7.05
CA PHE A 187 -19.44 -4.27 6.45
C PHE A 187 -20.20 -5.27 5.56
N ASP A 188 -21.35 -5.71 6.05
CA ASP A 188 -22.20 -6.70 5.41
C ASP A 188 -23.43 -6.03 4.81
N THR A 189 -23.73 -6.37 3.56
CA THR A 189 -24.92 -5.89 2.85
C THR A 189 -25.66 -7.04 2.16
N ALA A 190 -25.42 -8.29 2.55
CA ALA A 190 -25.88 -9.48 1.83
C ALA A 190 -27.41 -9.57 1.69
N ASP A 191 -28.17 -9.09 2.67
CA ASP A 191 -29.64 -9.08 2.66
C ASP A 191 -30.24 -7.70 2.37
N GLY A 192 -29.42 -6.77 1.86
CA GLY A 192 -29.84 -5.40 1.53
C GLY A 192 -29.89 -4.44 2.71
N VAL A 193 -29.62 -4.90 3.94
CA VAL A 193 -29.51 -4.04 5.12
C VAL A 193 -28.04 -3.94 5.53
N PRO A 194 -27.41 -2.77 5.44
CA PRO A 194 -26.03 -2.61 5.86
C PRO A 194 -25.82 -2.88 7.35
N ARG A 195 -24.86 -3.73 7.69
CA ARG A 195 -24.50 -4.07 9.07
C ARG A 195 -23.00 -3.95 9.32
N MET A 196 -22.67 -3.58 10.54
CA MET A 196 -21.34 -3.67 11.10
C MET A 196 -21.42 -4.37 12.45
N HIS A 197 -20.50 -5.30 12.69
CA HIS A 197 -20.48 -6.17 13.85
C HIS A 197 -19.28 -5.85 14.75
N TYR A 198 -19.45 -5.98 16.06
CA TYR A 198 -18.34 -5.83 17.00
C TYR A 198 -18.50 -6.71 18.23
N TRP A 199 -17.38 -6.93 18.92
CA TRP A 199 -17.31 -7.73 20.14
C TRP A 199 -16.79 -6.86 21.29
N GLY A 200 -17.22 -7.17 22.52
CA GLY A 200 -16.82 -6.47 23.74
C GLY A 200 -17.11 -4.97 23.68
N ASP A 201 -16.06 -4.17 23.89
CA ASP A 201 -16.06 -2.70 23.82
C ASP A 201 -15.50 -2.19 22.48
N GLY A 202 -15.54 -3.03 21.43
CA GLY A 202 -15.00 -2.73 20.10
C GLY A 202 -15.63 -1.50 19.45
N ASP A 203 -16.81 -1.08 19.89
CA ASP A 203 -17.46 0.15 19.41
C ASP A 203 -16.82 1.45 19.91
N GLN A 204 -15.98 1.37 20.95
CA GLN A 204 -15.21 2.51 21.48
C GLN A 204 -13.82 2.62 20.81
N ILE A 205 -13.38 1.60 20.08
CA ILE A 205 -12.07 1.57 19.44
C ILE A 205 -12.09 2.47 18.21
N LYS A 206 -11.13 3.41 18.15
CA LYS A 206 -10.92 4.24 16.97
C LYS A 206 -10.02 3.55 15.96
N HIS A 207 -10.60 3.11 14.85
CA HIS A 207 -9.89 2.48 13.76
C HIS A 207 -9.19 3.54 12.90
N PRO A 208 -7.86 3.47 12.73
CA PRO A 208 -7.15 4.34 11.81
C PRO A 208 -7.47 3.95 10.37
N TRP A 209 -7.61 4.96 9.52
CA TRP A 209 -7.73 4.77 8.08
C TRP A 209 -6.92 5.80 7.31
N SER A 210 -6.55 5.43 6.09
CA SER A 210 -5.71 6.24 5.22
C SER A 210 -6.31 6.33 3.82
N HIS A 211 -6.36 7.54 3.28
CA HIS A 211 -6.70 7.77 1.88
C HIS A 211 -5.49 7.45 1.01
N LEU A 212 -5.69 6.73 -0.11
CA LEU A 212 -4.59 6.29 -0.99
C LEU A 212 -3.73 7.46 -1.49
N ASN A 213 -4.36 8.59 -1.84
CA ASN A 213 -3.63 9.80 -2.25
C ASN A 213 -2.77 10.39 -1.13
N ASP A 214 -3.22 10.36 0.12
CA ASP A 214 -2.46 10.86 1.26
C ASP A 214 -1.26 9.96 1.53
N VAL A 215 -1.47 8.64 1.45
CA VAL A 215 -0.42 7.62 1.59
C VAL A 215 0.67 7.85 0.55
N ALA A 216 0.30 8.03 -0.71
CA ALA A 216 1.25 8.31 -1.79
C ALA A 216 1.99 9.64 -1.57
N ALA A 217 1.27 10.71 -1.23
CA ALA A 217 1.86 12.02 -1.00
C ALA A 217 2.85 12.01 0.17
N TRP A 218 2.49 11.41 1.31
CA TRP A 218 3.37 11.32 2.47
C TRP A 218 4.53 10.36 2.27
N THR A 219 4.35 9.29 1.49
CA THR A 219 5.47 8.43 1.07
C THR A 219 6.54 9.29 0.41
N ILE A 220 6.17 10.06 -0.62
CA ILE A 220 7.11 10.94 -1.32
C ILE A 220 7.73 12.00 -0.38
N GLU A 221 6.94 12.60 0.49
CA GLU A 221 7.42 13.56 1.47
C GLU A 221 8.50 12.96 2.39
N ILE A 222 8.32 11.72 2.85
CA ILE A 222 9.30 11.00 3.66
C ILE A 222 10.58 10.72 2.87
N LEU A 223 10.49 10.36 1.59
CA LEU A 223 11.68 10.11 0.77
C LEU A 223 12.51 11.38 0.51
N ILE A 224 11.87 12.55 0.49
CA ILE A 224 12.53 13.82 0.20
C ILE A 224 13.05 14.49 1.48
N ASN A 225 12.23 14.49 2.53
CA ASN A 225 12.42 15.32 3.73
C ASN A 225 12.54 14.50 5.02
N GLY A 226 12.40 13.17 4.96
CA GLY A 226 12.60 12.31 6.12
C GLY A 226 14.05 12.34 6.60
N ASP A 227 14.23 12.50 7.91
CA ASP A 227 15.55 12.53 8.53
C ASP A 227 16.31 11.22 8.29
N GLY A 228 17.56 11.32 7.86
CA GLY A 228 18.42 10.18 7.52
C GLY A 228 18.01 9.36 6.28
N VAL A 229 16.79 9.51 5.76
CA VAL A 229 16.26 8.65 4.68
C VAL A 229 17.12 8.72 3.41
N ARG A 230 17.55 9.93 3.02
CA ARG A 230 18.38 10.15 1.82
C ARG A 230 19.80 9.62 1.97
N ASP A 231 20.27 9.44 3.20
CA ASP A 231 21.58 8.88 3.51
C ASP A 231 21.56 7.35 3.61
N GLY A 232 20.40 6.72 3.41
CA GLY A 232 20.21 5.28 3.55
C GLY A 232 19.90 4.84 4.99
N ASN A 233 19.64 5.80 5.89
CA ASN A 233 19.20 5.56 7.25
C ASN A 233 17.67 5.70 7.33
N GLY A 234 16.95 4.77 6.70
CA GLY A 234 15.50 4.68 6.83
C GLY A 234 15.05 4.35 8.26
N GLY A 235 13.78 3.99 8.40
CA GLY A 235 13.17 3.73 9.69
C GLY A 235 11.68 3.55 9.60
N PHE A 236 11.02 3.60 10.75
CA PHE A 236 9.57 3.39 10.88
C PHE A 236 8.83 4.72 10.89
N PHE A 237 7.84 4.85 10.02
CA PHE A 237 6.96 6.02 9.94
C PHE A 237 5.52 5.55 10.02
N SER A 238 4.67 6.31 10.71
CA SER A 238 3.25 6.01 10.82
C SER A 238 2.42 7.14 10.25
N LEU A 239 1.48 6.80 9.37
CA LEU A 239 0.61 7.76 8.71
C LEU A 239 -0.86 7.36 8.73
N ARG A 240 -1.72 8.36 8.83
CA ARG A 240 -3.18 8.19 8.87
C ARG A 240 -3.88 9.45 8.40
N SER A 241 -4.93 9.28 7.62
CA SER A 241 -5.82 10.38 7.21
C SER A 241 -6.88 10.65 8.28
N GLY A 242 -7.35 9.60 8.96
CA GLY A 242 -8.40 9.74 9.98
C GLY A 242 -8.44 8.58 10.97
N ARG A 243 -9.29 8.75 11.98
CA ARG A 243 -9.58 7.75 13.02
C ARG A 243 -11.03 7.85 13.43
N HIS A 244 -11.78 6.77 13.27
CA HIS A 244 -13.20 6.74 13.58
C HIS A 244 -13.55 5.43 14.28
N THR A 245 -14.53 5.47 15.20
CA THR A 245 -15.16 4.25 15.70
C THR A 245 -16.09 3.65 14.65
N ILE A 246 -16.47 2.38 14.81
CA ILE A 246 -17.48 1.75 13.93
C ILE A 246 -18.81 2.51 13.94
N ARG A 247 -19.19 3.15 15.05
CA ARG A 247 -20.41 3.95 15.15
C ARG A 247 -20.28 5.28 14.42
N GLU A 248 -19.11 5.91 14.51
CA GLU A 248 -18.81 7.12 13.73
C GLU A 248 -18.81 6.79 12.22
N LEU A 249 -18.24 5.65 11.81
CA LEU A 249 -18.26 5.18 10.42
C LEU A 249 -19.69 4.90 9.92
N ALA A 250 -20.50 4.19 10.70
CA ALA A 250 -21.91 3.92 10.41
C ALA A 250 -22.71 5.22 10.25
N ARG A 251 -22.50 6.20 11.14
CA ARG A 251 -23.14 7.51 11.06
C ARG A 251 -22.72 8.26 9.80
N THR A 252 -21.43 8.33 9.49
CA THR A 252 -20.93 8.99 8.28
C THR A 252 -21.49 8.33 7.02
N TYR A 253 -21.63 7.01 7.00
CA TYR A 253 -22.28 6.30 5.88
C TYR A 253 -23.73 6.74 5.72
N GLN A 254 -24.49 6.80 6.80
CA GLN A 254 -25.89 7.25 6.78
C GLN A 254 -26.02 8.71 6.34
N GLU A 255 -25.15 9.61 6.81
CA GLU A 255 -25.16 11.02 6.43
C GLU A 255 -24.92 11.22 4.92
N VAL A 256 -24.06 10.40 4.32
CA VAL A 256 -23.68 10.51 2.90
C VAL A 256 -24.65 9.78 1.98
N THR A 257 -25.15 8.63 2.38
CA THR A 257 -25.96 7.74 1.52
C THR A 257 -27.46 7.77 1.81
N GLY A 258 -27.86 8.30 2.97
CA GLY A 258 -29.23 8.21 3.48
C GLY A 258 -29.62 6.82 3.99
N THR A 259 -28.74 5.83 3.94
CA THR A 259 -29.03 4.45 4.37
C THR A 259 -28.46 4.21 5.77
N GLU A 260 -29.31 3.79 6.70
CA GLU A 260 -28.91 3.45 8.06
C GLU A 260 -28.06 2.17 8.09
N VAL A 261 -26.98 2.18 8.87
CA VAL A 261 -26.13 1.02 9.10
C VAL A 261 -26.38 0.50 10.52
N GLN A 262 -26.78 -0.77 10.63
CA GLN A 262 -27.00 -1.39 11.93
C GLN A 262 -25.67 -1.77 12.57
N VAL A 263 -25.39 -1.27 13.78
CA VAL A 263 -24.17 -1.60 14.52
C VAL A 263 -24.49 -2.60 15.63
N ILE A 264 -24.10 -3.86 15.42
CA ILE A 264 -24.54 -5.01 16.22
C ILE A 264 -23.42 -5.54 17.11
N ARG A 265 -23.69 -5.63 18.41
CA ARG A 265 -22.79 -6.31 19.37
C ARG A 265 -23.02 -7.81 19.28
N GLN A 266 -21.98 -8.56 18.94
CA GLN A 266 -22.02 -10.02 18.80
C GLN A 266 -21.80 -10.77 20.12
N GLY A 267 -21.20 -10.11 21.11
CA GLY A 267 -20.91 -10.72 22.41
C GLY A 267 -19.78 -10.01 23.13
N ASN A 268 -19.28 -10.59 24.21
CA ASN A 268 -18.05 -10.18 24.90
C ASN A 268 -16.81 -10.90 24.31
N LEU A 269 -15.62 -10.65 24.87
CA LEU A 269 -14.37 -11.27 24.40
C LEU A 269 -14.32 -12.79 24.59
N GLU A 270 -14.96 -13.32 25.63
CA GLU A 270 -15.06 -14.75 25.86
C GLU A 270 -15.98 -15.42 24.83
N ASP A 271 -17.08 -14.76 24.47
CA ASP A 271 -17.97 -15.21 23.40
C ASP A 271 -17.22 -15.27 22.05
N LEU A 272 -16.34 -14.29 21.80
CA LEU A 272 -15.49 -14.27 20.60
C LEU A 272 -14.51 -15.45 20.58
N LYS A 273 -13.84 -15.75 21.69
CA LYS A 273 -12.92 -16.91 21.77
C LYS A 273 -13.66 -18.22 21.47
N ASN A 274 -14.86 -18.38 22.02
CA ASN A 274 -15.69 -19.56 21.75
C ASN A 274 -16.17 -19.62 20.30
N HIS A 275 -16.35 -18.46 19.65
CA HIS A 275 -16.80 -18.37 18.25
C HIS A 275 -15.69 -18.72 17.24
N ILE A 276 -14.45 -18.27 17.49
CA ILE A 276 -13.31 -18.53 16.58
C ILE A 276 -12.83 -19.99 16.69
N GLY A 277 -13.12 -20.66 17.80
CA GLY A 277 -12.57 -21.99 18.10
C GLY A 277 -11.14 -21.91 18.64
N PRO A 278 -10.62 -23.02 19.21
CA PRO A 278 -9.25 -23.11 19.68
C PRO A 278 -8.22 -23.05 18.55
#